data_AF-A0A4Q6FFX7-F1
#
_entry.id   AF-A0A4Q6FFX7-F1
#
_cell.length_a   1.000
_cell.length_b   1.000
_cell.length_c   1.000
_cell.angle_alpha   90.00
_cell.angle_beta   90.00
_cell.angle_gamma   90.00
#
_symmetry.space_group_name_H-M   'P 1'
#
loop_
_entity.id
_entity.type
_entity.pdbx_description
1 polymer ?
#
loop_
_entity_poly.entity_id
_entity_poly.type
_entity_poly.pdbx_seq_one_letter_code
_entity_poly.pdbx_strand_id
1 'polypeptide(L)'
;MSIKGIFGSVFAALFLLLVCVVAIAMCLVYSQEQLSNKHLHQAENLRLIQEMRDSREYLTQFARGYLRSSNDRYMDLYESVLDIWEGRKPRAVNLEEVYWDILADTAAHRIK
;
A
#
# COMPACT_ATOMS: atom_id res chain seq x y z
N MET A 1 51.06 19.93 36.09
CA MET A 1 49.71 19.39 36.34
C MET A 1 49.85 17.91 36.66
N SER A 2 49.27 17.43 37.76
CA SER A 2 49.49 16.08 38.27
C SER A 2 48.80 15.03 37.41
N ILE A 3 49.48 13.93 37.07
CA ILE A 3 49.02 12.81 36.22
C ILE A 3 47.63 12.29 36.62
N LYS A 4 47.31 12.36 37.92
CA LYS A 4 46.00 11.95 38.47
C LYS A 4 44.83 12.81 37.98
N GLY A 5 45.06 14.10 37.72
CA GLY A 5 44.03 15.02 37.22
C GLY A 5 43.72 14.85 35.74
N ILE A 6 44.72 14.44 34.94
CA ILE A 6 44.57 14.15 33.51
C ILE A 6 43.77 12.86 33.31
N PHE A 7 44.04 11.83 34.12
CA PHE A 7 43.24 10.59 34.09
C PHE A 7 41.77 10.84 34.45
N GLY A 8 41.51 11.68 35.47
CA GLY A 8 40.14 12.03 35.86
C GLY A 8 39.39 12.82 34.77
N SER A 9 40.05 13.76 34.10
CA SER A 9 39.41 14.54 33.03
C SER A 9 39.11 13.70 31.79
N VAL A 10 40.00 12.77 31.43
CA VAL A 10 39.77 11.82 30.32
C VAL A 10 38.59 10.91 30.63
N PHE A 11 38.51 10.38 31.86
CA PHE A 11 37.40 9.51 32.26
C PHE A 11 36.06 10.26 32.27
N ALA A 12 36.05 11.50 32.76
CA ALA A 12 34.88 12.36 32.72
C ALA A 12 34.44 12.70 31.29
N ALA A 13 35.39 12.99 30.39
CA ALA A 13 35.10 13.25 28.98
C ALA A 13 34.51 12.03 28.26
N LEU A 14 35.04 10.83 28.53
CA LEU A 14 34.52 9.56 28.02
C LEU A 14 33.10 9.30 28.52
N PHE A 15 32.85 9.53 29.81
CA PHE A 15 31.53 9.35 30.40
C PHE A 15 30.51 10.31 29.79
N LEU A 16 30.89 11.58 29.61
CA LEU A 16 30.05 12.59 28.97
C LEU A 16 29.74 12.24 27.51
N LEU A 17 30.73 11.76 26.76
CA LEU A 17 30.55 11.29 25.39
C LEU A 17 29.57 10.12 25.33
N LEU A 18 29.68 9.16 26.24
CA LEU A 18 28.77 8.02 26.34
C LEU A 18 27.33 8.46 26.62
N VAL A 19 27.13 9.42 27.54
CA VAL A 19 25.81 10.00 27.83
C VAL A 19 25.23 10.70 26.59
N CYS A 20 26.04 11.46 25.85
CA CYS A 20 25.61 12.10 24.61
C CYS A 20 25.18 11.07 23.55
N VAL A 21 25.93 9.98 23.37
CA VAL A 21 25.57 8.92 22.42
C VAL A 21 24.24 8.28 22.79
N VAL A 22 24.02 7.97 24.08
CA VAL A 22 22.75 7.41 24.57
C VAL A 22 21.59 8.39 24.37
N ALA A 23 21.79 9.68 24.65
CA ALA A 23 20.77 10.71 24.45
C ALA A 23 20.37 10.87 22.97
N ILE A 24 21.36 10.84 22.07
CA ILE A 24 21.11 10.88 20.62
C ILE A 24 20.37 9.62 20.16
N ALA A 25 20.75 8.45 20.67
CA ALA A 25 20.08 7.19 20.33
C ALA A 25 18.60 7.19 20.79
N MET A 26 18.32 7.68 22.00
CA MET A 26 16.93 7.83 22.49
C MET A 26 16.12 8.82 21.64
N CYS A 27 16.73 9.96 21.27
CA CYS A 27 16.08 10.95 20.39
C CYS A 27 15.77 10.36 19.01
N LEU A 28 16.69 9.56 18.45
CA LEU A 28 16.48 8.86 17.18
C LEU A 28 15.35 7.84 17.27
N VAL A 29 15.30 7.01 18.32
CA VAL A 29 14.22 6.02 18.50
C VAL A 29 12.85 6.72 18.61
N TYR A 30 12.76 7.81 19.38
CA TYR A 30 11.54 8.60 19.50
C TYR A 30 11.09 9.22 18.16
N SER A 31 12.05 9.70 17.35
CA SER A 31 11.78 10.23 16.00
C SER A 31 11.34 9.14 15.01
N GLN A 32 11.89 7.93 15.15
CA GLN A 32 11.56 6.78 14.31
C GLN A 32 10.13 6.26 14.52
N GLU A 33 9.59 6.33 15.74
CA GLU A 33 8.18 5.97 15.98
C GLU A 33 7.21 6.87 15.21
N GLN A 34 7.56 8.14 14.98
CA GLN A 34 6.75 9.05 14.17
C GLN A 34 6.90 8.81 12.66
N LEU A 35 7.99 8.20 12.21
CA LEU A 35 8.23 7.83 10.81
C LEU A 35 7.58 6.48 10.46
N SER A 36 7.63 5.49 11.36
CA SER A 36 7.01 4.17 11.18
C SER A 36 5.50 4.26 10.90
N ASN A 37 4.78 5.10 11.64
CA ASN A 37 3.35 5.31 11.42
C ASN A 37 3.04 5.96 10.06
N LYS A 38 3.93 6.82 9.54
CA LYS A 38 3.73 7.45 8.22
C LYS A 38 3.88 6.44 7.07
N HIS A 39 4.76 5.45 7.21
CA HIS A 39 4.96 4.43 6.18
C HIS A 39 3.78 3.46 6.06
N LEU A 40 3.18 3.06 7.19
CA LEU A 40 2.01 2.18 7.20
C LEU A 40 0.80 2.84 6.54
N HIS A 41 0.51 4.09 6.90
CA HIS A 41 -0.58 4.84 6.27
C HIS A 41 -0.34 5.10 4.79
N GLN A 42 0.92 5.38 4.38
CA GLN A 42 1.23 5.53 2.95
C GLN A 42 1.00 4.24 2.18
N ALA A 43 1.41 3.09 2.71
CA ALA A 43 1.21 1.80 2.05
C ALA A 43 -0.28 1.48 1.86
N GLU A 44 -1.09 1.70 2.89
CA GLU A 44 -2.54 1.48 2.84
C GLU A 44 -3.23 2.42 1.83
N ASN A 45 -2.90 3.71 1.88
CA ASN A 45 -3.45 4.70 0.95
C ASN A 45 -3.07 4.37 -0.51
N LEU A 46 -1.83 3.94 -0.75
CA LEU A 46 -1.38 3.54 -2.09
C LEU A 46 -2.13 2.32 -2.60
N ARG A 47 -2.34 1.31 -1.74
CA ARG A 47 -3.16 0.14 -2.07
C ARG A 47 -4.58 0.54 -2.45
N LEU A 48 -5.22 1.40 -1.66
CA LEU A 48 -6.58 1.87 -1.95
C LEU A 48 -6.66 2.61 -3.29
N ILE A 49 -5.67 3.46 -3.60
CA ILE A 49 -5.60 4.17 -4.88
C ILE A 49 -5.45 3.19 -6.05
N GLN A 50 -4.59 2.18 -5.91
CA GLN A 50 -4.45 1.13 -6.93
C GLN A 50 -5.77 0.40 -7.14
N GLU A 51 -6.39 -0.06 -6.06
CA GLU A 51 -7.69 -0.72 -6.07
C GLU A 51 -8.79 0.11 -6.76
N MET A 52 -8.80 1.45 -6.58
CA MET A 52 -9.72 2.34 -7.28
C MET A 52 -9.41 2.48 -8.77
N ARG A 53 -8.13 2.55 -9.14
CA ARG A 53 -7.70 2.65 -10.54
C ARG A 53 -8.06 1.38 -11.30
N ASP A 54 -7.79 0.21 -10.72
CA ASP A 54 -7.98 -1.07 -11.40
C ASP A 54 -9.48 -1.31 -11.66
N SER A 55 -10.34 -0.90 -10.73
CA SER A 55 -11.81 -0.90 -10.92
C SER A 55 -12.26 -0.08 -12.13
N ARG A 56 -11.66 1.10 -12.34
CA ARG A 56 -11.99 1.97 -13.49
C ARG A 56 -11.54 1.36 -14.80
N GLU A 57 -10.39 0.68 -14.79
CA GLU A 57 -9.89 -0.03 -15.97
C GLU A 57 -10.86 -1.16 -16.35
N TYR A 58 -11.30 -1.97 -15.39
CA TYR A 58 -12.29 -3.03 -15.65
C TYR A 58 -13.61 -2.49 -16.19
N LEU A 59 -14.14 -1.39 -15.63
CA LEU A 59 -15.35 -0.75 -16.16
C LEU A 59 -15.17 -0.33 -17.62
N THR A 60 -14.01 0.23 -17.96
CA THR A 60 -13.71 0.65 -19.34
C THR A 60 -13.54 -0.55 -20.27
N GLN A 61 -12.84 -1.59 -19.81
CA GLN A 61 -12.59 -2.82 -20.55
C GLN A 61 -13.91 -3.55 -20.87
N PHE A 62 -14.80 -3.70 -19.88
CA PHE A 62 -16.09 -4.37 -20.05
C PHE A 62 -17.05 -3.56 -20.91
N ALA A 63 -17.13 -2.25 -20.72
CA ALA A 63 -17.91 -1.39 -21.61
C ALA A 63 -17.44 -1.51 -23.07
N ARG A 64 -16.13 -1.56 -23.31
CA ARG A 64 -15.55 -1.77 -24.64
C ARG A 64 -15.84 -3.17 -25.19
N GLY A 65 -15.79 -4.20 -24.35
CA GLY A 65 -16.13 -5.58 -24.69
C GLY A 65 -17.58 -5.71 -25.15
N TYR A 66 -18.51 -5.07 -24.42
CA TYR A 66 -19.92 -4.99 -24.79
C TYR A 66 -20.11 -4.28 -26.13
N LEU A 67 -19.53 -3.09 -26.31
CA LEU A 67 -19.64 -2.34 -27.57
C LEU A 67 -19.10 -3.13 -28.78
N ARG A 68 -18.05 -3.93 -28.59
CA ARG A 68 -17.44 -4.72 -29.67
C ARG A 68 -18.23 -5.98 -30.02
N SER A 69 -18.77 -6.67 -29.02
CA SER A 69 -19.37 -8.00 -29.19
C SER A 69 -20.90 -8.01 -29.13
N SER A 70 -21.52 -6.94 -28.62
CA SER A 70 -22.95 -6.89 -28.25
C SER A 70 -23.40 -8.06 -27.36
N ASN A 71 -22.48 -8.62 -26.57
CA ASN A 71 -22.75 -9.74 -25.69
C ASN A 71 -23.11 -9.23 -24.29
N ASP A 72 -24.33 -9.51 -23.85
CA ASP A 72 -24.89 -9.11 -22.55
C ASP A 72 -24.01 -9.54 -21.36
N ARG A 73 -23.18 -10.58 -21.51
CA ARG A 73 -22.20 -11.00 -20.50
C ARG A 73 -21.25 -9.87 -20.09
N TYR A 74 -20.81 -9.04 -21.03
CA TYR A 74 -19.93 -7.90 -20.70
C TYR A 74 -20.69 -6.81 -19.94
N MET A 75 -22.00 -6.69 -20.16
CA MET A 75 -22.87 -5.80 -19.38
C MET A 75 -23.03 -6.31 -17.95
N ASP A 76 -23.30 -7.61 -17.78
CA ASP A 76 -23.39 -8.23 -16.45
C ASP A 76 -22.10 -8.03 -15.63
N LEU A 77 -20.94 -8.19 -16.29
CA LEU A 77 -19.63 -7.95 -15.68
C LEU A 77 -19.42 -6.46 -15.33
N TYR A 78 -19.82 -5.55 -16.21
CA TYR A 78 -19.78 -4.11 -15.95
C TYR A 78 -20.63 -3.73 -14.73
N GLU A 79 -21.87 -4.19 -14.66
CA GLU A 79 -22.77 -3.94 -13.53
C GLU A 79 -22.21 -4.53 -12.23
N SER A 80 -21.59 -5.70 -12.29
CA SER A 80 -20.98 -6.33 -11.11
C SER A 80 -19.82 -5.52 -10.52
N VAL A 81 -18.98 -4.91 -11.36
CA VAL A 81 -17.89 -4.04 -10.92
C VAL A 81 -18.43 -2.70 -10.45
N LEU A 82 -19.47 -2.17 -11.10
CA LEU A 82 -20.12 -0.92 -10.72
C LEU A 82 -20.76 -1.02 -9.32
N ASP A 83 -21.44 -2.13 -9.02
CA ASP A 83 -21.99 -2.41 -7.69
C ASP A 83 -20.91 -2.42 -6.59
N ILE A 84 -19.71 -2.91 -6.90
CA ILE A 84 -18.58 -2.91 -5.95
C ILE A 84 -18.05 -1.49 -5.76
N TRP A 85 -17.93 -0.72 -6.86
CA TRP A 85 -17.43 0.65 -6.81
C TRP A 85 -18.38 1.59 -6.04
N GLU A 86 -19.70 1.42 -6.19
CA GLU A 86 -20.72 2.20 -5.49
C GLU A 86 -20.99 1.70 -4.05
N GLY A 87 -20.27 0.67 -3.60
CA GLY A 87 -20.42 0.11 -2.26
C GLY A 87 -21.71 -0.68 -2.03
N ARG A 88 -22.47 -1.00 -3.09
CA ARG A 88 -23.65 -1.87 -3.01
C ARG A 88 -23.28 -3.33 -2.78
N LYS A 89 -22.09 -3.75 -3.24
CA LYS A 89 -21.53 -5.08 -2.98
C LYS A 89 -20.15 -4.95 -2.30
N PRO A 90 -19.88 -5.75 -1.26
CA PRO A 90 -18.53 -5.82 -0.72
C PRO A 90 -17.59 -6.45 -1.75
N ARG A 91 -16.41 -5.85 -1.94
CA ARG A 91 -15.33 -6.49 -2.69
C ARG A 91 -14.93 -7.77 -1.97
N ALA A 92 -15.01 -8.93 -2.62
CA ALA A 92 -14.61 -10.16 -1.95
C ALA A 92 -13.11 -10.10 -1.67
N VAL A 93 -12.73 -10.51 -0.45
CA VAL A 93 -11.38 -10.36 0.11
C VAL A 93 -10.31 -11.12 -0.71
N ASN A 94 -10.73 -12.05 -1.57
CA ASN A 94 -9.89 -12.88 -2.43
C ASN A 94 -10.30 -12.81 -3.92
N LEU A 95 -10.82 -11.67 -4.41
CA LEU A 95 -10.83 -11.46 -5.86
C LEU A 95 -9.38 -11.22 -6.30
N GLU A 96 -8.71 -12.29 -6.72
CA GLU A 96 -7.48 -12.16 -7.49
C GLU A 96 -7.77 -11.32 -8.75
N GLU A 97 -6.86 -10.43 -9.11
CA GLU A 97 -6.94 -9.56 -10.30
C GLU A 97 -7.27 -10.36 -11.58
N VAL A 98 -6.83 -11.63 -11.60
CA VAL A 98 -7.04 -12.61 -12.65
C VAL A 98 -8.52 -13.05 -12.79
N TYR A 99 -9.35 -12.92 -11.75
CA TYR A 99 -10.74 -13.37 -11.76
C TYR A 99 -11.58 -12.67 -12.85
N TRP A 100 -11.42 -11.36 -12.97
CA TRP A 100 -12.13 -10.54 -13.96
C TRP A 100 -11.66 -10.85 -15.38
N ASP A 101 -10.37 -11.11 -15.56
CA ASP A 101 -9.79 -11.48 -16.85
C ASP A 101 -10.27 -12.86 -17.31
N ILE A 102 -10.36 -13.86 -16.41
CA ILE A 102 -10.90 -15.19 -16.73
C ILE A 102 -12.36 -15.08 -17.20
N LEU A 103 -13.17 -14.27 -16.52
CA LEU A 103 -14.59 -14.09 -16.89
C LEU A 103 -14.73 -13.36 -18.22
N ALA A 104 -13.88 -12.36 -18.48
CA ALA A 104 -13.85 -11.62 -19.73
C ALA A 104 -13.38 -12.48 -20.92
N ASP A 105 -12.38 -13.35 -20.72
CA ASP A 105 -11.88 -14.28 -21.75
C ASP A 105 -12.89 -15.38 -22.05
N THR A 106 -13.58 -15.88 -21.01
CA THR A 106 -14.70 -16.82 -21.19
C THR A 106 -15.84 -16.19 -22.01
N ALA A 107 -16.11 -14.90 -21.80
CA ALA A 107 -17.09 -14.15 -22.60
C ALA A 107 -16.62 -13.96 -24.05
N ALA A 108 -15.32 -13.79 -24.29
CA ALA A 108 -14.73 -13.65 -25.61
C ALA A 108 -14.71 -14.96 -26.42
N HIS A 109 -14.39 -16.09 -25.77
CA HIS A 109 -14.21 -17.37 -26.45
C HIS A 109 -15.52 -17.99 -26.97
N ARG A 110 -16.68 -17.58 -26.43
CA ARG A 110 -18.01 -18.04 -26.92
C ARG A 110 -18.53 -17.31 -28.16
N ILE A 111 -17.77 -16.39 -28.72
CA ILE A 111 -18.12 -15.63 -29.93
C ILE A 111 -17.66 -16.37 -31.21
N LYS A 112 -17.69 -17.71 -31.20
CA LYS A 112 -17.39 -18.55 -32.38
C LYS A 112 -18.59 -19.37 -32.79
#